data_AF-A0A2D7I853-F1
#
_entry.id   AF-A0A2D7I853-F1
#
_cell.length_a   1.000
_cell.length_b   1.000
_cell.length_c   1.000
_cell.angle_alpha   90.00
_cell.angle_beta   90.00
_cell.angle_gamma   90.00
#
_symmetry.space_group_name_H-M   'P 1'
#
loop_
_entity.id
_entity.type
_entity.pdbx_description
1 polymer ?
#
loop_
_entity_poly.entity_id
_entity_poly.type
_entity_poly.pdbx_seq_one_letter_code
_entity_poly.pdbx_strand_id
1 'polypeptide(L)'
;MHQLVPVLGVLTGIIIPLGVFVWLYLTDKNKNETILEMAKQIDDPEEIKELIRTLNSGDKPQKPIDYRRTGVVTLFVGIGLILFGVFFLGDILIGVGALVVAIGAGQIIAGYLYPRESEEITEAVEDFEKR
;
A
#
# COMPACT_ATOMS: atom_id res chain seq x y z
N MET A 1 -8.08 36.18 -11.93
CA MET A 1 -9.08 35.11 -11.66
C MET A 1 -8.74 33.81 -12.40
N HIS A 2 -8.46 33.83 -13.70
CA HIS A 2 -8.24 32.61 -14.52
C HIS A 2 -6.97 31.78 -14.17
N GLN A 3 -5.92 32.42 -13.62
CA GLN A 3 -4.67 31.72 -13.23
C GLN A 3 -4.69 31.15 -11.80
N LEU A 4 -5.65 31.55 -10.95
CA LEU A 4 -5.67 31.13 -9.54
C LEU A 4 -6.11 29.66 -9.41
N VAL A 5 -7.06 29.25 -10.25
CA VAL A 5 -7.63 27.88 -10.27
C VAL A 5 -6.56 26.82 -10.61
N PRO A 6 -5.78 26.95 -11.71
CA PRO A 6 -4.73 25.98 -12.01
C PRO A 6 -3.60 25.96 -10.97
N VAL A 7 -3.25 27.11 -10.39
CA VAL A 7 -2.22 27.18 -9.33
C VAL A 7 -2.68 26.47 -8.05
N LEU A 8 -3.93 26.68 -7.63
CA LEU A 8 -4.50 25.98 -6.48
C LEU A 8 -4.64 24.48 -6.73
N GLY A 9 -4.98 24.06 -7.95
CA GLY A 9 -5.04 22.65 -8.32
C GLY A 9 -3.69 21.94 -8.17
N VAL A 10 -2.61 22.55 -8.67
CA VAL A 10 -1.25 21.99 -8.56
C VAL A 10 -0.78 21.97 -7.10
N LEU A 11 -1.05 23.02 -6.33
CA LEU A 11 -0.71 23.06 -4.90
C LEU A 11 -1.41 21.95 -4.11
N THR A 12 -2.71 21.75 -4.36
CA THR A 12 -3.49 20.71 -3.65
C THR A 12 -2.97 19.31 -3.99
N GLY A 13 -2.56 19.08 -5.25
CA GLY A 13 -1.97 17.82 -5.70
C GLY A 13 -0.63 17.47 -5.04
N ILE A 14 0.12 18.47 -4.57
CA ILE A 14 1.41 18.26 -3.87
C ILE A 14 1.20 18.16 -2.35
N ILE A 15 0.28 18.93 -1.79
CA ILE A 15 0.02 18.99 -0.35
C ILE A 15 -0.51 17.65 0.18
N ILE A 16 -1.39 16.98 -0.56
CA ILE A 16 -2.00 15.71 -0.10
C ILE A 16 -0.96 14.59 0.06
N PRO A 17 -0.10 14.28 -0.93
CA PRO A 17 0.97 13.28 -0.77
C PRO A 17 1.93 13.60 0.37
N LEU A 18 2.32 14.88 0.51
CA LEU A 18 3.21 15.31 1.60
C LEU A 18 2.55 15.12 2.97
N GLY A 19 1.26 15.42 3.11
CA GLY A 19 0.51 15.20 4.34
C GLY A 19 0.45 13.73 4.74
N VAL A 20 0.17 12.85 3.78
CA VAL A 20 0.18 11.38 4.02
C VAL A 20 1.58 10.90 4.42
N PHE A 21 2.62 11.39 3.76
CA PHE A 21 4.00 11.02 4.08
C PHE A 21 4.42 11.46 5.49
N VAL A 22 4.10 12.69 5.87
CA VAL A 22 4.38 13.23 7.22
C VAL A 22 3.62 12.44 8.28
N TRP A 23 2.34 12.10 8.02
CA TRP A 23 1.56 11.27 8.93
C TRP A 23 2.24 9.91 9.15
N LEU A 24 2.58 9.21 8.07
CA LEU A 24 3.24 7.90 8.12
C LEU A 24 4.55 8.00 8.91
N TYR A 25 5.39 8.98 8.60
CA TYR A 25 6.65 9.21 9.30
C TYR A 25 6.46 9.45 10.81
N LEU A 26 5.50 10.29 11.20
CA LEU A 26 5.21 10.55 12.62
C LEU A 26 4.64 9.31 13.33
N THR A 27 3.82 8.53 12.63
CA THR A 27 3.25 7.29 13.17
C THR A 27 4.34 6.26 13.45
N ASP A 28 5.26 6.06 12.50
CA ASP A 28 6.36 5.10 12.63
C ASP A 28 7.37 5.56 13.68
N LYS A 29 7.66 6.87 13.74
CA LYS A 29 8.54 7.45 14.75
C LYS A 29 7.98 7.23 16.17
N ASN A 30 6.70 7.53 16.40
CA ASN A 30 6.08 7.37 17.72
C ASN A 30 6.07 5.89 18.16
N LYS A 31 5.77 4.97 17.23
CA LYS A 31 5.84 3.53 17.51
C LYS A 31 7.23 3.11 17.98
N ASN A 32 8.28 3.56 17.30
CA ASN A 32 9.66 3.22 17.63
C ASN A 32 10.10 3.79 18.99
N GLU A 33 9.69 5.01 19.32
CA GLU A 33 9.99 5.62 20.63
C GLU A 33 9.30 4.86 21.77
N THR A 34 8.04 4.47 21.62
CA THR A 34 7.32 3.66 22.62
C THR A 34 7.94 2.28 22.81
N ILE A 35 8.41 1.64 21.72
CA ILE A 35 9.13 0.36 21.79
C ILE A 35 10.43 0.50 22.57
N LEU A 36 11.19 1.56 22.31
CA LEU A 36 12.47 1.80 22.98
C LEU A 36 12.28 2.10 24.48
N GLU A 37 11.21 2.78 24.86
CA GLU A 37 10.87 3.04 26.27
C GLU A 37 10.40 1.78 26.99
N MET A 38 9.53 0.98 26.36
CA MET A 38 9.10 -0.32 26.90
C MET A 38 10.28 -1.29 27.06
N ALA A 39 11.17 -1.37 26.06
CA ALA A 39 12.33 -2.25 26.09
C ALA A 39 13.36 -1.87 27.16
N LYS A 40 13.39 -0.61 27.61
CA LYS A 40 14.26 -0.15 28.71
C LYS A 40 13.70 -0.49 30.10
N GLN A 41 12.41 -0.81 30.21
CA GLN A 41 11.76 -1.16 31.48
C GLN A 41 11.69 -2.68 31.75
N ILE A 42 11.91 -3.50 30.72
CA ILE A 42 11.87 -4.96 30.83
C ILE A 42 13.31 -5.46 31.04
N ASP A 43 13.58 -6.12 32.17
CA ASP A 43 14.88 -6.72 32.51
C ASP A 43 15.05 -8.17 32.01
N ASP A 44 13.95 -8.84 31.60
CA ASP A 44 13.95 -10.24 31.17
C ASP A 44 14.01 -10.37 29.62
N PRO A 45 15.08 -10.96 29.05
CA PRO A 45 15.26 -11.07 27.60
C PRO A 45 14.15 -11.88 26.90
N GLU A 46 13.42 -12.73 27.61
CA GLU A 46 12.34 -13.55 27.06
C GLU A 46 11.06 -12.72 26.81
N GLU A 47 10.71 -11.80 27.73
CA GLU A 47 9.59 -10.87 27.57
C GLU A 47 9.86 -9.81 26.49
N ILE A 48 11.11 -9.34 26.33
CA ILE A 48 11.51 -8.48 25.21
C ILE A 48 11.30 -9.20 23.87
N LYS A 49 11.67 -10.47 23.80
CA LYS A 49 11.51 -11.29 22.61
C LYS A 49 10.02 -11.51 22.28
N GLU A 50 9.17 -11.69 23.28
CA GLU A 50 7.73 -11.84 23.11
C GLU A 50 7.04 -10.51 22.72
N LEU A 51 7.46 -9.38 23.30
CA LEU A 51 7.01 -8.05 22.92
C LEU A 51 7.40 -7.71 21.46
N ILE A 52 8.66 -7.95 21.08
CA ILE A 52 9.14 -7.80 19.70
C ILE A 52 8.36 -8.73 18.77
N ARG A 53 8.09 -9.98 19.18
CA ARG A 53 7.34 -10.94 18.36
C ARG A 53 5.88 -10.52 18.19
N THR A 54 5.22 -10.01 19.23
CA THR A 54 3.81 -9.58 19.17
C THR A 54 3.64 -8.30 18.35
N LEU A 55 4.62 -7.39 18.43
CA LEU A 55 4.64 -6.14 17.66
C LEU A 55 5.05 -6.36 16.20
N ASN A 56 6.07 -7.18 15.93
CA ASN A 56 6.39 -7.66 14.57
C ASN A 56 5.32 -8.60 14.01
N SER A 57 4.45 -9.19 14.83
CA SER A 57 3.26 -9.91 14.35
C SER A 57 2.17 -8.95 13.87
N GLY A 58 2.23 -7.66 14.24
CA GLY A 58 1.49 -6.59 13.57
C GLY A 58 2.08 -6.27 12.19
N ASP A 59 3.41 -6.44 12.05
CA ASP A 59 4.15 -6.51 10.78
C ASP A 59 4.14 -7.93 10.20
N LYS A 60 3.00 -8.64 10.29
CA LYS A 60 2.74 -9.72 9.33
C LYS A 60 3.12 -9.16 7.96
N PRO A 61 4.00 -9.83 7.17
CA PRO A 61 4.33 -9.34 5.84
C PRO A 61 3.00 -9.04 5.18
N GLN A 62 2.78 -7.77 4.82
CA GLN A 62 1.49 -7.27 4.30
C GLN A 62 0.94 -8.38 3.42
N LYS A 63 -0.21 -8.98 3.81
CA LYS A 63 -0.79 -10.16 3.16
C LYS A 63 -0.38 -10.15 1.69
N PRO A 64 0.41 -11.13 1.22
CA PRO A 64 1.20 -10.97 0.01
C PRO A 64 0.32 -10.36 -1.07
N ILE A 65 0.65 -9.15 -1.51
CA ILE A 65 -0.30 -8.28 -2.22
C ILE A 65 -0.90 -9.11 -3.35
N ASP A 66 -2.23 -9.28 -3.34
CA ASP A 66 -2.88 -10.02 -4.42
C ASP A 66 -2.83 -9.15 -5.67
N TYR A 67 -1.79 -9.37 -6.46
CA TYR A 67 -1.53 -8.64 -7.69
C TYR A 67 -2.63 -8.86 -8.73
N ARG A 68 -3.36 -9.99 -8.66
CA ARG A 68 -4.51 -10.27 -9.54
C ARG A 68 -5.68 -9.37 -9.16
N ARG A 69 -6.08 -9.39 -7.89
CA ARG A 69 -7.19 -8.55 -7.40
C ARG A 69 -6.88 -7.07 -7.56
N THR A 70 -5.68 -6.66 -7.18
CA THR A 70 -5.24 -5.27 -7.26
C THR A 70 -5.15 -4.83 -8.72
N GLY A 71 -4.59 -5.66 -9.59
CA GLY A 71 -4.47 -5.35 -11.02
C GLY A 71 -5.82 -5.19 -11.72
N VAL A 72 -6.82 -6.00 -11.39
CA VAL A 72 -8.19 -5.84 -11.92
C VAL A 72 -8.78 -4.50 -11.48
N VAL A 73 -8.67 -4.16 -10.19
CA VAL A 73 -9.17 -2.87 -9.67
C VAL A 73 -8.48 -1.70 -10.38
N THR A 74 -7.15 -1.71 -10.49
CA THR A 74 -6.38 -0.67 -11.19
C THR A 74 -6.80 -0.54 -12.65
N LEU A 75 -7.03 -1.67 -13.34
CA LEU A 75 -7.47 -1.67 -14.73
C LEU A 75 -8.85 -1.01 -14.90
N PHE A 76 -9.81 -1.32 -14.02
CA PHE A 76 -11.13 -0.66 -14.03
C PHE A 76 -11.06 0.83 -13.69
N VAL A 77 -10.16 1.24 -12.78
CA VAL A 77 -9.90 2.66 -12.50
C VAL A 77 -9.38 3.36 -13.76
N GLY A 78 -8.45 2.75 -14.49
CA GLY A 78 -7.93 3.28 -15.75
C GLY A 78 -9.01 3.44 -16.82
N ILE A 79 -9.89 2.44 -16.98
CA ILE A 79 -11.06 2.54 -17.88
C ILE A 79 -11.99 3.67 -17.44
N GLY A 80 -12.25 3.80 -16.14
CA GLY A 80 -13.05 4.89 -15.59
C GLY A 80 -12.48 6.27 -15.90
N LEU A 81 -11.16 6.44 -15.81
CA LEU A 81 -10.47 7.68 -16.19
C LEU A 81 -10.54 7.96 -17.69
N ILE A 82 -10.43 6.94 -18.55
CA ILE A 82 -10.62 7.10 -20.00
C ILE A 82 -12.04 7.59 -20.29
N LEU A 83 -13.05 6.94 -19.72
CA LEU A 83 -14.46 7.34 -19.91
C LEU A 83 -14.68 8.76 -19.38
N PHE A 84 -14.16 9.09 -18.20
CA PHE A 84 -14.27 10.44 -17.63
C PHE A 84 -13.57 11.49 -18.51
N GLY A 85 -12.46 11.13 -19.15
CA GLY A 85 -11.75 11.97 -20.12
C GLY A 85 -12.59 12.24 -21.38
N VAL A 86 -13.24 11.21 -21.92
CA VAL A 86 -14.13 11.35 -23.09
C VAL A 86 -15.31 12.29 -22.81
N PHE A 87 -15.89 12.26 -21.60
CA PHE A 87 -17.09 13.06 -21.29
C PHE A 87 -16.81 14.45 -20.72
N PHE A 88 -15.69 14.67 -20.02
CA PHE A 88 -15.48 15.91 -19.23
C PHE A 88 -14.15 16.64 -19.46
N LEU A 89 -13.00 15.95 -19.40
CA LEU A 89 -11.67 16.59 -19.24
C LEU A 89 -10.72 16.48 -20.45
N GLY A 90 -11.13 15.81 -21.54
CA GLY A 90 -10.38 15.73 -22.79
C GLY A 90 -9.15 14.83 -22.76
N ASP A 91 -8.27 15.02 -23.75
CA ASP A 91 -7.19 14.08 -24.12
C ASP A 91 -6.18 13.78 -23.01
N ILE A 92 -5.94 14.74 -22.10
CA ILE A 92 -4.99 14.56 -20.98
C ILE A 92 -5.46 13.42 -20.07
N LEU A 93 -6.76 13.39 -19.75
CA LEU A 93 -7.30 12.40 -18.83
C LEU A 93 -7.41 11.01 -19.48
N ILE A 94 -7.65 10.98 -20.79
CA ILE A 94 -7.59 9.76 -21.60
C ILE A 94 -6.16 9.19 -21.55
N GLY A 95 -5.14 10.04 -21.68
CA GLY A 95 -3.73 9.64 -21.56
C GLY A 95 -3.39 9.08 -20.18
N VAL A 96 -3.82 9.74 -19.11
CA VAL A 96 -3.62 9.25 -17.73
C VAL A 96 -4.37 7.92 -17.52
N GLY A 97 -5.60 7.81 -18.02
CA GLY A 97 -6.38 6.58 -17.95
C GLY A 97 -5.71 5.41 -18.69
N ALA A 98 -5.17 5.65 -19.89
CA ALA A 98 -4.44 4.64 -20.65
C ALA A 98 -3.18 4.14 -19.90
N LEU A 99 -2.45 5.03 -19.24
CA LEU A 99 -1.32 4.66 -18.39
C LEU A 99 -1.76 3.76 -17.23
N VAL A 100 -2.85 4.11 -16.55
CA VAL A 100 -3.37 3.34 -15.42
C VAL A 100 -3.87 1.96 -15.86
N VAL A 101 -4.50 1.85 -17.05
CA VAL A 101 -4.87 0.55 -17.64
C VAL A 101 -3.63 -0.31 -17.89
N ALA A 102 -2.55 0.26 -18.43
CA ALA A 102 -1.31 -0.47 -18.67
C ALA A 102 -0.69 -1.00 -17.37
N ILE A 103 -0.72 -0.21 -16.29
CA ILE A 103 -0.27 -0.64 -14.95
C ILE A 103 -1.12 -1.81 -14.45
N GLY A 104 -2.46 -1.70 -14.53
CA GLY A 104 -3.37 -2.75 -14.10
C GLY A 104 -3.17 -4.07 -14.86
N ALA A 105 -2.95 -4.00 -16.18
CA ALA A 105 -2.63 -5.17 -16.99
C ALA A 105 -1.30 -5.82 -16.54
N GLY A 106 -0.27 -5.01 -16.27
CA GLY A 106 1.01 -5.49 -15.74
C GLY A 106 0.87 -6.19 -14.38
N GLN A 107 0.05 -5.66 -13.48
CA GLN A 107 -0.23 -6.28 -12.18
C GLN A 107 -0.94 -7.63 -12.31
N ILE A 108 -1.91 -7.75 -13.23
CA ILE A 108 -2.59 -9.03 -13.50
C ILE A 108 -1.59 -10.06 -14.01
N ILE A 109 -0.72 -9.69 -14.95
CA ILE A 109 0.32 -10.56 -15.50
C ILE A 109 1.30 -10.99 -14.39
N ALA A 110 1.74 -10.05 -13.55
CA ALA A 110 2.62 -10.35 -12.42
C ALA A 110 1.97 -11.32 -11.41
N GLY A 111 0.66 -11.19 -11.15
CA GLY A 111 -0.08 -12.11 -10.29
C GLY A 111 -0.24 -13.51 -10.87
N TYR A 112 -0.15 -13.69 -12.19
CA TYR A 112 -0.07 -15.02 -12.81
C TYR A 112 1.36 -15.57 -12.85
N LEU A 113 2.36 -14.72 -13.07
CA LEU A 113 3.77 -15.12 -13.17
C LEU A 113 4.42 -15.45 -11.81
N TYR A 114 3.98 -14.77 -10.74
CA TYR A 114 4.43 -15.01 -9.36
C TYR A 114 3.25 -15.48 -8.48
N PRO A 115 2.81 -16.74 -8.64
CA PRO A 115 1.69 -17.29 -7.89
C PRO A 115 2.05 -17.52 -6.42
N ARG A 116 1.15 -17.11 -5.52
CA ARG A 116 1.26 -17.21 -4.04
C ARG A 116 1.07 -18.61 -3.45
N GLU A 117 0.72 -19.61 -4.26
CA GLU A 117 0.36 -20.94 -3.76
C GLU A 117 1.43 -21.57 -2.86
N SER A 118 2.72 -21.29 -3.11
CA SER A 118 3.82 -21.82 -2.29
C SER A 118 3.85 -21.24 -0.86
N GLU A 119 3.47 -19.98 -0.67
CA GLU A 119 3.46 -19.34 0.66
C GLU A 119 2.24 -19.77 1.46
N GLU A 120 1.07 -19.86 0.83
CA GLU A 120 -0.17 -20.29 1.51
C GLU A 120 -0.12 -21.74 1.98
N ILE A 121 0.51 -22.63 1.21
CA ILE A 121 0.71 -24.03 1.62
C ILE A 121 1.69 -24.10 2.81
N THR A 122 2.76 -23.29 2.80
CA THR A 122 3.75 -23.29 3.88
C THR A 122 3.14 -22.77 5.19
N GLU A 123 2.36 -21.69 5.13
CA GLU A 123 1.66 -21.16 6.31
C GLU A 123 0.63 -22.16 6.86
N ALA A 124 -0.14 -22.82 5.97
CA ALA A 124 -1.10 -23.84 6.38
C ALA A 124 -0.45 -25.09 7.01
N VAL A 125 0.75 -25.48 6.55
CA VAL A 125 1.53 -26.58 7.13
C VAL A 125 2.10 -26.18 8.49
N GLU A 126 2.64 -24.97 8.62
CA GLU A 126 3.20 -24.49 9.88
C GLU A 126 2.13 -24.32 10.97
N ASP A 127 0.91 -23.89 10.60
CA ASP A 127 -0.25 -23.85 11.50
C ASP A 127 -0.76 -25.25 11.87
N PHE A 128 -0.59 -26.26 11.00
CA PHE A 128 -0.89 -27.65 11.32
C PHE A 128 0.16 -28.26 12.27
N GLU A 129 1.45 -27.97 12.07
CA GLU A 129 2.54 -28.47 12.93
C GLU A 129 2.55 -27.86 14.34
N LYS A 130 2.04 -26.64 14.51
CA LYS A 130 1.91 -25.97 15.81
C LYS A 130 0.69 -26.43 16.63
N ARG A 131 -0.19 -27.26 16.05
CA ARG A 131 -1.45 -27.71 16.64
C ARG A 131 -1.34 -29.12 17.21
#